data_AF-A0A7C3N775-F1
#
_entry.id   AF-A0A7C3N775-F1
#
_cell.length_a   1.000
_cell.length_b   1.000
_cell.length_c   1.000
_cell.angle_alpha   90.00
_cell.angle_beta   90.00
_cell.angle_gamma   90.00
#
_symmetry.space_group_name_H-M   'P 1'
#
loop_
_entity.id
_entity.type
_entity.pdbx_description
1 polymer ?
#
loop_
_entity_poly.entity_id
_entity_poly.type
_entity_poly.pdbx_seq_one_letter_code
_entity_poly.pdbx_strand_id
1 'polypeptide(L)'
;MRKSLTPWIRVFSSSQQVVLLLLAVLGLILLYERFRRPSFPSSMEKQRQEFAIEIVGDGVQSGIYLFERPPSIQDVIEKAGGRKGWNFAARESLSTPLETGTLVSVRREPSGIIRLRLGRMEAHKLLLFSIPIDLNEASAEDLCLVPGIGPSL
;
A
#
# COMPACT_ATOMS: atom_id res chain seq x y z
N MET A 1 -10.18 -72.44 4.43
CA MET A 1 -10.98 -71.65 5.38
C MET A 1 -10.73 -70.17 5.15
N ARG A 2 -11.68 -69.45 4.53
CA ARG A 2 -11.56 -68.00 4.23
C ARG A 2 -12.53 -67.25 5.16
N LYS A 3 -12.01 -66.52 6.15
CA LYS A 3 -12.81 -65.63 7.00
C LYS A 3 -13.01 -64.32 6.24
N SER A 4 -14.26 -63.99 5.93
CA SER A 4 -14.65 -62.72 5.31
C SER A 4 -14.41 -61.56 6.27
N LEU A 5 -13.52 -60.64 5.92
CA LEU A 5 -13.45 -59.31 6.53
C LEU A 5 -14.55 -58.44 5.91
N THR A 6 -15.64 -58.21 6.63
CA THR A 6 -16.58 -57.12 6.33
C THR A 6 -16.22 -55.90 7.18
N PRO A 7 -16.17 -54.68 6.59
CA PRO A 7 -15.75 -53.49 7.30
C PRO A 7 -16.85 -53.06 8.27
N TRP A 8 -16.46 -52.79 9.52
CA TRP A 8 -17.30 -52.20 10.55
C TRP A 8 -17.70 -50.77 10.20
N ILE A 9 -18.69 -50.59 9.32
CA ILE A 9 -19.38 -49.30 9.18
C ILE A 9 -20.59 -49.40 10.09
N ARG A 10 -20.47 -48.88 11.31
CA ARG A 10 -21.63 -48.66 12.18
C ARG A 10 -22.53 -47.65 11.45
N VAL A 11 -23.65 -48.13 10.95
CA VAL A 11 -24.66 -47.29 10.30
C VAL A 11 -25.27 -46.41 11.40
N PHE A 12 -24.86 -45.15 11.43
CA PHE A 12 -25.44 -44.15 12.33
C PHE A 12 -26.96 -44.08 12.10
N SER A 13 -27.74 -43.93 13.18
CA SER A 13 -29.19 -43.81 13.07
C SER A 13 -29.58 -42.56 12.26
N SER A 14 -30.78 -42.54 11.67
CA SER A 14 -31.23 -41.41 10.85
C SER A 14 -31.14 -40.06 11.59
N SER A 15 -31.39 -40.05 12.90
CA SER A 15 -31.22 -38.87 13.75
C SER A 15 -29.76 -38.44 13.90
N GLN A 16 -28.83 -39.39 14.04
CA GLN A 16 -27.39 -39.11 14.11
C GLN A 16 -26.86 -38.59 12.78
N GLN A 17 -27.35 -39.11 11.65
CA GLN A 17 -26.99 -38.61 10.32
C GLN A 17 -27.42 -37.16 10.12
N VAL A 18 -28.62 -36.78 10.58
CA VAL A 18 -29.10 -35.39 10.53
C VAL A 18 -28.22 -34.48 11.38
N VAL A 19 -27.85 -34.90 12.59
CA VAL A 19 -26.96 -34.12 13.47
C VAL A 19 -25.58 -33.94 12.83
N LEU A 20 -24.99 -35.00 12.26
CA LEU A 20 -23.70 -34.93 11.58
C LEU A 20 -23.75 -34.01 10.35
N LEU A 21 -24.84 -34.05 9.58
CA LEU A 21 -25.04 -33.19 8.43
C LEU A 21 -25.13 -31.71 8.84
N LEU A 22 -25.87 -31.40 9.91
CA LEU A 22 -25.95 -30.03 10.44
C LEU A 22 -24.59 -29.52 10.92
N LEU A 23 -23.81 -30.35 11.61
CA LEU A 23 -22.45 -30.00 12.04
C LEU A 23 -21.50 -29.79 10.86
N ALA A 24 -21.59 -30.63 9.82
CA ALA A 24 -20.78 -30.48 8.62
C ALA A 24 -21.10 -29.18 7.87
N VAL A 25 -22.39 -28.85 7.74
CA VAL A 25 -22.83 -27.59 7.11
C VAL A 25 -22.38 -26.39 7.95
N LEU A 26 -22.52 -26.43 9.27
CA LEU A 26 -22.05 -25.37 10.15
C LEU A 26 -20.52 -25.18 10.03
N GLY A 27 -19.77 -26.28 10.02
CA GLY A 27 -18.32 -26.26 9.80
C GLY A 27 -17.95 -25.67 8.44
N LEU A 28 -18.68 -26.02 7.39
CA LEU A 28 -18.47 -25.47 6.05
C LEU A 28 -18.77 -23.96 6.00
N ILE A 29 -19.84 -23.50 6.67
CA ILE A 29 -20.16 -22.06 6.78
C ILE A 29 -19.04 -21.31 7.51
N LEU A 30 -18.54 -21.84 8.62
CA LEU A 30 -17.45 -21.22 9.37
C LEU A 30 -16.15 -21.17 8.56
N LEU A 31 -15.84 -22.24 7.81
CA LEU A 31 -14.70 -22.28 6.90
C LEU A 31 -14.89 -21.28 5.74
N TYR A 32 -16.09 -21.23 5.16
CA TYR A 32 -16.41 -20.29 4.09
C TYR A 32 -16.30 -18.86 4.57
N GLU A 33 -16.81 -18.51 5.75
CA GLU A 33 -16.64 -17.19 6.36
C GLU A 33 -15.16 -16.88 6.63
N ARG A 34 -14.38 -17.86 7.09
CA ARG A 34 -12.94 -17.69 7.32
C ARG A 34 -12.15 -17.44 6.03
N PHE A 35 -12.51 -18.09 4.93
CA PHE A 35 -11.84 -17.89 3.63
C PHE A 35 -12.38 -16.67 2.88
N ARG A 36 -13.68 -16.34 3.04
CA ARG A 36 -14.32 -15.16 2.45
C ARG A 36 -13.94 -13.87 3.17
N ARG A 37 -13.53 -13.96 4.44
CA ARG A 37 -12.78 -12.91 5.12
C ARG A 37 -11.30 -13.16 4.84
N PRO A 38 -10.72 -12.67 3.71
CA PRO A 38 -9.28 -12.50 3.69
C PRO A 38 -8.93 -11.81 5.00
N SER A 39 -7.92 -12.33 5.70
CA SER A 39 -7.41 -11.74 6.93
C SER A 39 -6.78 -10.40 6.62
N PHE A 40 -7.58 -9.43 6.17
CA PHE A 40 -7.30 -8.04 6.38
C PHE A 40 -7.51 -7.84 7.88
N PRO A 41 -6.48 -7.43 8.62
CA PRO A 41 -6.65 -7.11 10.02
C PRO A 41 -7.81 -6.10 10.13
N SER A 42 -8.90 -6.53 10.77
CA SER A 42 -10.02 -5.70 11.14
C SER A 42 -9.61 -4.81 12.31
N SER A 43 -8.65 -3.92 12.06
CA SER A 43 -8.52 -2.64 12.72
C SER A 43 -9.04 -1.67 11.66
N MET A 44 -10.25 -1.13 11.69
CA MET A 44 -10.60 0.07 12.46
C MET A 44 -9.49 1.11 12.70
N GLU A 45 -8.35 1.01 12.01
CA GLU A 45 -7.50 2.13 11.70
C GLU A 45 -8.03 2.64 10.37
N LYS A 46 -8.96 3.58 10.49
CA LYS A 46 -9.35 4.54 9.47
C LYS A 46 -8.33 4.51 8.34
N GLN A 47 -8.69 3.96 7.18
CA GLN A 47 -7.95 4.11 5.94
C GLN A 47 -8.03 5.60 5.55
N ARG A 48 -7.45 6.45 6.40
CA ARG A 48 -7.03 7.79 6.04
C ARG A 48 -6.09 7.53 4.90
N GLN A 49 -6.52 7.94 3.72
CA GLN A 49 -5.70 7.86 2.55
C GLN A 49 -4.48 8.72 2.86
N GLU A 50 -3.40 8.08 3.30
CA GLU A 50 -2.18 8.77 3.68
C GLU A 50 -1.47 9.17 2.39
N PHE A 51 -1.26 10.46 2.23
CA PHE A 51 -0.50 11.02 1.12
C PHE A 51 0.96 10.89 1.51
N ALA A 52 1.69 9.98 0.86
CA ALA A 52 3.12 9.82 1.04
C ALA A 52 3.84 10.73 0.05
N ILE A 53 4.58 11.71 0.57
CA ILE A 53 5.38 12.63 -0.23
C ILE A 53 6.83 12.46 0.13
N GLU A 54 7.68 12.23 -0.85
CA GLU A 54 9.13 12.23 -0.69
C GLU A 54 9.65 13.65 -0.88
N ILE A 55 10.51 14.10 0.02
CA ILE A 55 11.24 15.36 -0.14
C ILE A 55 12.73 15.10 -0.02
N VAL A 56 13.50 15.70 -0.92
CA VAL A 56 14.96 15.61 -0.95
C VAL A 56 15.54 16.98 -1.23
N GLY A 57 16.65 17.33 -0.60
CA GLY A 57 17.39 18.53 -0.97
C GLY A 57 17.93 19.39 0.16
N ASP A 58 18.40 20.57 -0.23
CA ASP A 58 19.15 21.47 0.64
C ASP A 58 18.24 22.20 1.64
N GLY A 59 18.62 22.18 2.92
CA GLY A 59 17.92 22.96 3.95
C GLY A 59 16.58 22.37 4.42
N VAL A 60 16.29 21.12 4.04
CA VAL A 60 15.18 20.31 4.54
C VAL A 60 15.70 18.94 5.01
N GLN A 61 14.98 18.32 5.92
CA GLN A 61 15.20 16.92 6.28
C GLN A 61 14.67 16.04 5.15
N SER A 62 15.57 15.33 4.49
CA SER A 62 15.19 14.45 3.38
C SER A 62 14.54 13.18 3.91
N GLY A 63 13.44 12.76 3.27
CA GLY A 63 12.68 11.60 3.71
C GLY A 63 11.26 11.56 3.13
N ILE A 64 10.49 10.57 3.56
CA ILE A 64 9.11 10.37 3.15
C ILE A 64 8.20 10.79 4.30
N TYR A 65 7.27 11.68 4.00
CA TYR A 65 6.34 12.26 4.96
C TYR A 65 4.92 11.85 4.62
N LEU A 66 4.19 11.38 5.62
CA LEU A 66 2.79 10.94 5.50
C LEU A 66 1.85 12.07 5.92
N PHE A 67 0.78 12.30 5.16
CA PHE A 67 -0.22 13.32 5.45
C PHE A 67 -1.63 12.75 5.39
N GLU A 68 -2.52 13.23 6.26
CA GLU A 68 -3.91 12.75 6.32
C GLU A 68 -4.82 13.34 5.22
N ARG A 69 -4.36 14.41 4.57
CA ARG A 69 -5.05 15.17 3.52
C ARG A 69 -4.02 15.56 2.45
N PRO A 70 -4.44 15.83 1.20
CA PRO A 70 -3.52 16.26 0.15
C PRO A 70 -2.72 17.48 0.61
N PRO A 71 -1.40 17.38 0.80
CA PRO A 71 -0.60 18.49 1.28
C PRO A 71 -0.23 19.42 0.11
N SER A 72 -0.04 20.69 0.40
CA SER A 72 0.60 21.62 -0.53
C SER A 72 2.13 21.51 -0.44
N ILE A 73 2.85 22.07 -1.42
CA ILE A 73 4.33 22.14 -1.37
C ILE A 73 4.79 22.84 -0.08
N GLN A 74 4.09 23.88 0.34
CA GLN A 74 4.40 24.62 1.57
C GLN A 74 4.27 23.73 2.81
N ASP A 75 3.21 22.92 2.90
CA ASP A 75 3.01 22.00 4.04
C ASP A 75 4.12 20.96 4.12
N VAL A 76 4.57 20.45 2.97
CA VAL A 76 5.67 19.48 2.89
C VAL A 76 6.98 20.09 3.35
N ILE A 77 7.32 21.29 2.85
CA ILE A 77 8.54 21.99 3.25
C ILE A 77 8.53 22.35 4.73
N GLU A 78 7.39 22.82 5.27
CA GLU A 78 7.26 23.15 6.70
C GLU A 78 7.43 21.91 7.56
N LYS A 79 6.82 20.78 7.18
CA LYS A 79 6.97 19.50 7.90
C LYS A 79 8.39 18.94 7.82
N ALA A 80 9.10 19.20 6.73
CA ALA A 80 10.50 18.81 6.54
C ALA A 80 11.51 19.76 7.21
N GLY A 81 11.04 20.75 7.99
CA GLY A 81 11.90 21.68 8.72
C GLY A 81 12.45 22.84 7.89
N GLY A 82 11.86 23.10 6.71
CA GLY A 82 12.20 24.26 5.89
C GLY A 82 11.89 25.58 6.61
N ARG A 83 12.72 26.61 6.38
CA ARG A 83 12.57 27.92 7.06
C ARG A 83 11.51 28.78 6.36
N LYS A 84 10.71 29.50 7.16
CA LYS A 84 9.79 30.54 6.67
C LYS A 84 10.60 31.68 6.03
N GLY A 85 10.16 32.16 4.86
CA GLY A 85 10.81 33.26 4.11
C GLY A 85 11.76 32.83 2.98
N TRP A 86 11.65 31.59 2.51
CA TRP A 86 12.35 31.13 1.32
C TRP A 86 11.84 31.84 0.05
N ASN A 87 12.75 32.42 -0.71
CA ASN A 87 12.45 33.04 -2.00
C ASN A 87 12.43 31.95 -3.08
N PHE A 88 11.24 31.40 -3.31
CA PHE A 88 11.00 30.43 -4.36
C PHE A 88 11.02 31.10 -5.73
N ALA A 89 11.57 30.42 -6.74
CA ALA A 89 11.60 30.88 -8.12
C ALA A 89 10.20 30.86 -8.77
N ALA A 90 9.29 31.74 -8.32
CA ALA A 90 8.06 32.30 -8.91
C ALA A 90 7.20 31.52 -9.93
N ARG A 91 7.34 30.20 -10.10
CA ARG A 91 6.62 29.44 -11.13
C ARG A 91 5.88 28.21 -10.63
N GLU A 92 6.17 27.77 -9.42
CA GLU A 92 5.45 26.67 -8.80
C GLU A 92 4.36 27.23 -7.90
N SER A 93 3.12 26.86 -8.20
CA SER A 93 1.97 27.23 -7.38
C SER A 93 2.12 26.51 -6.04
N LEU A 94 2.72 27.17 -5.05
CA LEU A 94 3.00 26.57 -3.73
C LEU A 94 1.73 26.02 -3.05
N SER A 95 0.56 26.46 -3.49
CA SER A 95 -0.76 26.10 -2.99
C SER A 95 -1.44 24.97 -3.77
N THR A 96 -0.88 24.46 -4.88
CA THR A 96 -1.47 23.29 -5.55
C THR A 96 -1.30 22.05 -4.66
N PRO A 97 -2.38 21.28 -4.45
CA PRO A 97 -2.31 20.05 -3.68
C PRO A 97 -1.46 19.02 -4.43
N LEU A 98 -0.60 18.33 -3.69
CA LEU A 98 0.26 17.27 -4.20
C LEU A 98 -0.45 15.92 -4.10
N GLU A 99 -0.21 15.08 -5.09
CA GLU A 99 -0.69 13.70 -5.11
C GLU A 99 0.25 12.78 -4.31
N THR A 100 -0.28 11.66 -3.83
CA THR A 100 0.55 10.64 -3.17
C THR A 100 1.56 10.06 -4.16
N GLY A 101 2.78 9.76 -3.70
CA GLY A 101 3.85 9.28 -4.56
C GLY A 101 4.64 10.39 -5.26
N THR A 102 4.43 11.66 -4.89
CA THR A 102 5.18 12.80 -5.45
C THR A 102 6.55 12.93 -4.77
N LEU A 103 7.57 13.22 -5.57
CA LEU A 103 8.91 13.60 -5.14
C LEU A 103 9.07 15.12 -5.27
N VAL A 104 9.42 15.78 -4.18
CA VAL A 104 9.75 17.21 -4.13
C VAL A 104 11.26 17.37 -3.97
N SER A 105 11.93 17.86 -5.01
CA SER A 105 13.36 18.15 -4.98
C SER A 105 13.62 19.63 -4.71
N VAL A 106 14.36 19.92 -3.64
CA VAL A 106 14.76 21.27 -3.24
C VAL A 106 16.23 21.50 -3.59
N ARG A 107 16.52 22.48 -4.43
CA ARG A 107 17.90 22.91 -4.73
C ARG A 107 18.08 24.38 -4.45
N ARG A 108 19.16 24.72 -3.75
CA ARG A 108 19.52 26.11 -3.52
C ARG A 108 20.47 26.59 -4.61
N GLU A 109 20.11 27.67 -5.30
CA GLU A 109 21.00 28.29 -6.27
C GLU A 109 22.03 29.20 -5.58
N PRO A 110 23.20 29.46 -6.22
CA PRO A 110 24.18 30.41 -5.72
C PRO A 110 23.64 31.83 -5.52
N SER A 111 22.59 32.20 -6.27
CA SER A 111 21.85 33.47 -6.13
C SER A 111 21.03 33.55 -4.84
N GLY A 112 20.95 32.48 -4.06
CA GLY A 112 20.12 32.37 -2.87
C GLY A 112 18.65 32.03 -3.15
N ILE A 113 18.25 31.93 -4.44
CA ILE A 113 16.92 31.51 -4.86
C ILE A 113 16.79 30.00 -4.69
N ILE A 114 15.61 29.54 -4.27
CA ILE A 114 15.33 28.12 -4.13
C ILE A 114 14.53 27.66 -5.33
N ARG A 115 15.09 26.66 -6.02
CA ARG A 115 14.43 25.94 -7.10
C ARG A 115 13.84 24.66 -6.55
N LEU A 116 12.54 24.54 -6.78
CA LEU A 116 11.81 23.32 -6.54
C LEU A 116 11.68 22.57 -7.87
N ARG A 117 11.55 21.25 -7.78
CA ARG A 117 11.16 20.39 -8.91
C ARG A 117 10.26 19.29 -8.37
N LEU A 118 9.13 19.10 -9.04
CA LEU A 118 8.24 17.97 -8.80
C LEU A 118 8.62 16.80 -9.70
N GLY A 119 8.57 15.60 -9.15
CA GLY A 119 8.76 14.34 -9.86
C GLY A 119 7.93 13.25 -9.21
N ARG A 120 8.16 12.00 -9.61
CA ARG A 120 7.53 10.82 -9.02
C ARG A 120 8.56 10.06 -8.16
N MET A 121 8.10 9.48 -7.06
CA MET A 121 8.93 8.60 -6.23
C MET A 121 9.36 7.36 -7.01
N GLU A 122 10.47 6.75 -6.61
CA GLU A 122 10.96 5.50 -7.20
C GLU A 122 9.96 4.35 -6.98
N ALA A 123 9.87 3.44 -7.96
CA ALA A 123 8.86 2.38 -7.99
C ALA A 123 8.84 1.49 -6.74
N HIS A 124 10.02 1.11 -6.22
CA HIS A 124 10.09 0.31 -5.00
C HIS A 124 9.51 1.05 -3.78
N LYS A 125 9.65 2.37 -3.70
CA LYS A 125 9.06 3.19 -2.64
C LYS A 125 7.54 3.26 -2.82
N LEU A 126 7.06 3.48 -4.05
CA LEU A 126 5.62 3.48 -4.34
C LEU A 126 4.96 2.18 -3.87
N LEU A 127 5.56 1.02 -4.17
CA LEU A 127 5.06 -0.29 -3.75
C LEU A 127 5.02 -0.45 -2.22
N LEU A 128 6.03 0.05 -1.50
CA LEU A 128 6.05 0.02 -0.03
C LEU A 128 4.85 0.76 0.59
N PHE A 129 4.41 1.86 -0.05
CA PHE A 129 3.24 2.62 0.39
C PHE A 129 1.93 2.19 -0.27
N SER A 130 1.91 1.04 -0.95
CA SER A 130 0.74 0.53 -1.69
C SER A 130 0.21 1.53 -2.73
N ILE A 131 1.11 2.35 -3.31
CA ILE A 131 0.80 3.30 -4.38
C ILE A 131 1.01 2.59 -5.71
N PRO A 132 0.03 2.64 -6.64
CA PRO A 132 0.17 1.98 -7.94
C PRO A 132 1.28 2.62 -8.78
N ILE A 133 2.06 1.76 -9.43
CA ILE A 133 3.01 2.15 -10.47
C ILE A 133 2.21 2.40 -11.76
N ASP A 134 2.55 3.46 -12.50
CA ASP A 134 2.00 3.68 -13.84
C ASP A 134 2.68 2.75 -14.84
N LEU A 135 1.90 1.83 -15.42
CA LEU A 135 2.39 0.85 -16.39
C LEU A 135 2.91 1.49 -17.69
N ASN A 136 2.46 2.69 -18.02
CA ASN A 136 2.89 3.38 -19.24
C ASN A 136 4.23 4.09 -19.08
N GLU A 137 4.64 4.38 -17.84
CA GLU A 137 5.90 5.07 -17.53
C GLU A 137 6.92 4.13 -16.87
N ALA A 138 6.50 2.97 -16.37
CA ALA A 138 7.37 2.01 -15.70
C ALA A 138 8.42 1.38 -16.62
N SER A 139 9.65 1.25 -16.10
CA SER A 139 10.69 0.44 -16.74
C SER A 139 10.45 -1.06 -16.54
N ALA A 140 11.15 -1.90 -17.31
CA ALA A 140 11.09 -3.36 -17.13
C ALA A 140 11.59 -3.77 -15.73
N GLU A 141 12.61 -3.07 -15.24
CA GLU A 141 13.17 -3.25 -13.90
C GLU A 141 12.15 -2.90 -12.82
N ASP A 142 11.43 -1.79 -12.98
CA ASP A 142 10.37 -1.38 -12.06
C ASP A 142 9.24 -2.41 -12.01
N LEU A 143 8.85 -2.96 -13.15
CA LEU A 143 7.81 -4.00 -13.24
C LEU A 143 8.23 -5.31 -12.57
N CYS A 144 9.51 -5.66 -12.59
CA CYS A 144 10.02 -6.84 -11.88
C CYS A 144 9.97 -6.72 -10.35
N LEU A 145 9.74 -5.52 -9.81
CA LEU A 145 9.50 -5.33 -8.37
C LEU A 145 8.08 -5.74 -7.96
N VAL A 146 7.16 -5.87 -8.92
CA VAL A 146 5.77 -6.26 -8.65
C VAL A 146 5.72 -7.76 -8.32
N PRO A 147 5.18 -8.16 -7.15
CA PRO A 147 5.10 -9.58 -6.79
C PRO A 147 4.36 -10.41 -7.86
N GLY A 148 5.01 -11.45 -8.35
CA GLY A 148 4.48 -12.33 -9.40
C GLY A 148 4.77 -11.89 -10.83
N ILE A 149 5.45 -10.75 -11.03
CA ILE A 149 5.97 -10.31 -12.33
C ILE A 149 7.48 -10.42 -12.31
N GLY A 150 8.05 -11.08 -13.31
CA GLY A 150 9.49 -11.24 -13.48
C GLY A 150 9.86 -11.36 -14.96
N PRO A 151 11.15 -11.42 -15.28
CA PRO A 151 11.59 -11.57 -16.66
C PRO A 151 10.98 -12.84 -17.27
N SER A 152 10.45 -12.71 -18.48
CA SER A 152 10.03 -13.87 -19.28
C SER A 152 11.26 -14.70 -19.62
N LEU A 153 11.25 -15.96 -19.21
CA LEU A 153 12.26 -16.98 -19.55
C LEU A 153 12.21 -17.34 -21.04
#